data_AF-A0A355L4G4-F1
#
_entry.id   AF-A0A355L4G4-F1
#
_cell.length_a   1.000
_cell.length_b   1.000
_cell.length_c   1.000
_cell.angle_alpha   90.00
_cell.angle_beta   90.00
_cell.angle_gamma   90.00
#
_symmetry.space_group_name_H-M   'P 1'
#
loop_
_entity.id
_entity.type
_entity.pdbx_description
1 polymer ?
#
loop_
_entity_poly.entity_id
_entity_poly.type
_entity_poly.pdbx_seq_one_letter_code
_entity_poly.pdbx_strand_id
1 'polypeptide(L)'
;MNLVDLTLVIFVALTVFVGIKRGFLISLLSALRFIIAIPLSLFVGNNYNGIIYNKVVRRYILEYVSKKLNDSIEITKFTENVKSFANTFSFFVKDNSTVKSLSNINSNEAAVYITDNILCPIVQEIIKILLILLTFVLFYVITNIILSFAKKIRKEKELPFHKTNSFFGGVFGLVKSGAYLIVISAVCEFVLDIMTTQNQFVTQLRGSVIIEYINKFNPLI
;
A
#
# COMPACT_ATOMS: atom_id res chain seq x y z
N MET A 1 -6.76 -26.76 -5.26
CA MET A 1 -6.51 -25.34 -5.60
C MET A 1 -6.71 -24.53 -4.34
N ASN A 2 -5.77 -23.66 -4.00
CA ASN A 2 -5.84 -22.82 -2.81
C ASN A 2 -7.09 -21.91 -2.86
N LEU A 3 -7.77 -21.68 -1.73
CA LEU A 3 -8.97 -20.84 -1.69
C LEU A 3 -8.65 -19.39 -2.11
N VAL A 4 -7.45 -18.92 -1.78
CA VAL A 4 -6.96 -17.60 -2.19
C VAL A 4 -6.82 -17.55 -3.71
N ASP A 5 -6.16 -18.54 -4.32
CA ASP A 5 -5.99 -18.60 -5.77
C ASP A 5 -7.34 -18.66 -6.50
N LEU A 6 -8.29 -19.46 -6.00
CA LEU A 6 -9.65 -19.52 -6.55
C LEU A 6 -10.34 -18.14 -6.51
N THR A 7 -10.21 -17.44 -5.39
CA THR A 7 -10.80 -16.10 -5.22
C THR A 7 -10.18 -15.10 -6.19
N LEU A 8 -8.85 -15.14 -6.37
CA LEU A 8 -8.13 -14.28 -7.31
C LEU A 8 -8.52 -14.58 -8.76
N VAL A 9 -8.69 -15.85 -9.14
CA VAL A 9 -9.17 -16.24 -10.48
C VAL A 9 -10.58 -15.71 -10.74
N ILE A 10 -11.49 -15.87 -9.77
CA ILE A 10 -12.86 -15.33 -9.87
C ILE A 10 -12.82 -13.80 -10.01
N PHE A 11 -11.98 -13.13 -9.23
CA PHE A 11 -11.80 -11.68 -9.31
C PHE A 11 -11.29 -11.23 -10.69
N VAL A 12 -10.28 -11.92 -11.26
CA VAL A 12 -9.80 -11.68 -12.62
C VAL A 12 -10.93 -11.88 -13.63
N ALA A 13 -11.67 -12.99 -13.56
CA ALA A 13 -12.79 -13.25 -14.46
C ALA A 13 -13.87 -12.16 -14.40
N LEU A 14 -14.21 -11.68 -13.19
CA LEU A 14 -15.16 -10.59 -13.00
C LEU A 14 -14.68 -9.28 -13.65
N THR A 15 -13.41 -8.91 -13.46
CA THR A 15 -12.85 -7.70 -14.05
C THR A 15 -12.80 -7.76 -15.59
N VAL A 16 -12.48 -8.93 -16.16
CA VAL A 16 -12.55 -9.19 -17.60
C VAL A 16 -13.99 -9.07 -18.10
N PHE A 17 -14.96 -9.70 -17.42
CA PHE A 17 -16.37 -9.64 -17.78
C PHE A 17 -16.93 -8.22 -17.74
N VAL A 18 -16.55 -7.43 -16.73
CA VAL A 18 -16.88 -6.01 -16.65
C VAL A 18 -16.26 -5.24 -17.83
N GLY A 19 -15.03 -5.59 -18.22
CA GLY A 19 -14.34 -5.03 -19.39
C GLY A 19 -15.10 -5.30 -20.69
N ILE A 20 -15.54 -6.53 -20.90
CA ILE A 20 -16.37 -6.98 -22.03
C ILE A 20 -17.65 -6.14 -22.12
N LYS A 21 -18.39 -6.00 -21.00
CA LYS A 21 -19.64 -5.22 -20.95
C LYS A 21 -19.46 -3.71 -21.18
N ARG A 22 -18.34 -3.13 -20.74
CA ARG A 22 -18.06 -1.69 -20.90
C ARG A 22 -17.58 -1.31 -22.30
N GLY A 23 -17.05 -2.29 -23.05
CA GLY A 23 -16.46 -2.09 -24.36
C GLY A 23 -15.11 -1.37 -24.33
N PHE A 24 -14.43 -1.37 -25.47
CA PHE A 24 -13.05 -0.92 -25.68
C PHE A 24 -12.73 0.44 -25.06
N LEU A 25 -13.37 1.53 -25.49
CA LEU A 25 -12.96 2.89 -25.09
C LEU A 25 -13.03 3.12 -23.56
N ILE A 26 -14.08 2.62 -22.90
CA ILE A 26 -14.21 2.77 -21.44
C ILE A 26 -13.19 1.89 -20.71
N SER A 27 -12.94 0.68 -21.20
CA SER A 27 -11.96 -0.23 -20.60
C SER A 27 -10.52 0.27 -20.80
N LEU A 28 -10.18 0.79 -21.98
CA LEU A 28 -8.91 1.45 -22.28
C LEU A 28 -8.70 2.67 -21.37
N LEU A 29 -9.68 3.58 -21.31
CA LEU A 29 -9.57 4.77 -20.47
C LEU A 29 -9.51 4.40 -18.98
N SER A 30 -10.14 3.30 -18.58
CA SER A 30 -10.00 2.77 -17.23
C SER A 30 -8.62 2.18 -16.97
N ALA A 31 -8.01 1.50 -17.93
CA ALA A 31 -6.68 0.90 -17.79
C ALA A 31 -5.59 1.98 -17.75
N LEU A 32 -5.70 3.00 -18.63
CA LEU A 32 -4.76 4.12 -18.69
C LEU A 32 -4.66 4.86 -17.36
N ARG A 33 -5.77 4.96 -16.61
CA ARG A 33 -5.75 5.55 -15.27
C ARG A 33 -4.86 4.80 -14.30
N PHE A 34 -4.85 3.47 -14.34
CA PHE A 34 -3.99 2.69 -13.45
C PHE A 34 -2.52 2.87 -13.82
N ILE A 35 -2.23 2.89 -15.11
CA ILE A 35 -0.88 3.11 -15.64
C ILE A 35 -0.32 4.46 -15.18
N ILE A 36 -1.15 5.50 -15.08
CA ILE A 36 -0.72 6.84 -14.64
C ILE A 36 -0.79 6.97 -13.11
N ALA A 37 -1.83 6.44 -12.47
CA ALA A 37 -2.07 6.61 -11.03
C ALA A 37 -0.97 5.98 -10.19
N ILE A 38 -0.48 4.79 -10.57
CA ILE A 38 0.51 4.05 -9.79
C ILE A 38 1.87 4.78 -9.78
N PRO A 39 2.48 5.16 -10.92
CA PRO A 39 3.72 5.94 -10.90
C PRO A 39 3.55 7.29 -10.21
N LEU A 40 2.41 7.96 -10.43
CA LEU A 40 2.13 9.25 -9.80
C LEU A 40 2.05 9.13 -8.27
N SER A 41 1.34 8.11 -7.76
CA SER A 41 1.23 7.91 -6.32
C SER A 41 2.57 7.51 -5.69
N LEU A 42 3.35 6.66 -6.36
CA LEU A 42 4.70 6.31 -5.92
C LEU A 42 5.63 7.53 -5.91
N PHE A 43 5.56 8.38 -6.94
CA PHE A 43 6.32 9.61 -7.00
C PHE A 43 5.97 10.53 -5.82
N VAL A 44 4.69 10.72 -5.52
CA VAL A 44 4.28 11.56 -4.38
C VAL A 44 4.71 10.93 -3.06
N GLY A 45 4.48 9.63 -2.86
CA GLY A 45 4.89 8.92 -1.66
C GLY A 45 6.39 9.03 -1.38
N ASN A 46 7.23 8.78 -2.39
CA ASN A 46 8.68 8.75 -2.24
C ASN A 46 9.31 10.13 -2.04
N ASN A 47 8.76 11.19 -2.65
CA ASN A 47 9.35 12.53 -2.57
C ASN A 47 8.87 13.35 -1.37
N TYR A 48 7.64 13.13 -0.89
CA TYR A 48 7.05 13.98 0.13
C TYR A 48 7.04 13.37 1.54
N ASN A 49 7.31 12.06 1.71
CA ASN A 49 7.27 11.42 3.04
C ASN A 49 8.22 12.10 4.06
N GLY A 50 9.49 12.31 3.71
CA GLY A 50 10.48 12.90 4.60
C GLY A 50 10.18 14.37 4.91
N ILE A 51 9.63 15.10 3.93
CA ILE A 51 9.23 16.51 4.11
C ILE A 51 8.09 16.60 5.13
N ILE A 52 7.05 15.77 4.98
CA ILE A 52 5.91 15.76 5.90
C ILE A 52 6.35 15.31 7.29
N TYR A 53 7.17 14.27 7.37
CA TYR A 53 7.71 13.81 8.64
C TYR A 53 8.46 14.92 9.36
N ASN A 54 9.46 15.53 8.72
CA ASN A 54 10.32 16.52 9.35
C ASN A 54 9.59 17.81 9.74
N LYS A 55 8.63 18.27 8.92
CA LYS A 55 7.93 19.53 9.18
C LYS A 55 6.78 19.41 10.16
N VAL A 56 6.04 18.30 10.13
CA VAL A 56 4.79 18.14 10.86
C VAL A 56 4.94 17.10 11.97
N VAL A 57 5.30 15.87 11.62
CA VAL A 57 5.14 14.71 12.51
C VAL A 57 6.24 14.58 13.56
N ARG A 58 7.50 14.86 13.19
CA ARG A 58 8.68 14.66 14.04
C ARG A 58 8.55 15.40 15.37
N ARG A 59 8.07 16.65 15.35
CA ARG A 59 7.90 17.44 16.57
C ARG A 59 6.94 16.79 17.55
N TYR A 60 5.78 16.33 17.07
CA TYR A 60 4.78 15.66 17.92
C TYR A 60 5.31 14.35 18.50
N ILE A 61 6.04 13.56 17.71
CA ILE A 61 6.65 12.31 18.19
C ILE A 61 7.70 12.61 19.25
N LEU A 62 8.60 13.55 18.99
CA LEU A 62 9.65 13.92 19.93
C LEU A 62 9.07 14.44 21.25
N GLU A 63 8.08 15.33 21.21
CA GLU A 63 7.39 15.82 22.41
C GLU A 63 6.69 14.68 23.17
N TYR A 64 6.05 13.75 22.46
CA TYR A 64 5.38 12.59 23.07
C TYR A 64 6.38 11.62 23.74
N VAL A 65 7.46 11.28 23.04
CA VAL A 65 8.53 10.39 23.55
C VAL A 65 9.20 11.03 24.76
N SER A 66 9.59 12.31 24.68
CA SER A 66 10.19 13.05 25.80
C SER A 66 9.27 13.08 27.02
N LYS A 67 7.96 13.30 26.83
CA LYS A 67 7.00 13.29 27.92
C LYS A 67 6.91 11.92 28.59
N LYS A 68 6.86 10.84 27.80
CA LYS A 68 6.76 9.46 28.32
C LYS A 68 8.04 8.96 28.99
N LEU A 69 9.21 9.45 28.57
CA LEU A 69 10.48 9.14 29.24
C LEU A 69 10.72 9.92 30.53
N ASN A 70 10.13 11.11 30.67
CA ASN A 70 10.23 11.89 31.91
C ASN A 70 9.22 11.44 32.98
N ASP A 71 8.25 10.60 32.62
CA ASP A 71 7.29 10.00 33.54
C ASP A 71 7.83 8.68 34.10
N SER A 72 8.46 8.74 35.28
CA SER A 72 9.19 7.63 35.91
C SER A 72 8.36 6.36 36.15
N ILE A 73 7.03 6.49 36.19
CA ILE A 73 6.11 5.37 36.43
C ILE A 73 5.88 4.55 35.15
N GLU A 74 6.01 5.16 33.97
CA GLU A 74 5.64 4.54 32.68
C GLU A 74 6.83 4.18 31.78
N ILE A 75 8.06 4.56 32.14
CA ILE A 75 9.26 4.38 31.28
C ILE A 75 9.43 2.94 30.81
N THR A 76 9.32 1.96 31.71
CA THR A 76 9.52 0.54 31.36
C THR A 76 8.48 0.04 30.36
N LYS A 77 7.19 0.33 30.61
CA LYS A 77 6.09 0.00 29.69
C LYS A 77 6.25 0.68 28.33
N PHE A 78 6.65 1.95 28.33
CA PHE A 78 6.87 2.70 27.11
C PHE A 78 8.03 2.11 26.28
N THR A 79 9.17 1.84 26.90
CA THR A 79 10.33 1.22 26.24
C THR A 79 10.01 -0.17 25.69
N GLU A 80 9.24 -0.98 26.42
CA GLU A 80 8.75 -2.28 25.93
C GLU A 80 7.84 -2.14 24.71
N ASN A 81 6.92 -1.17 24.73
CA ASN A 81 6.04 -0.90 23.59
C ASN A 81 6.81 -0.43 22.35
N VAL A 82 7.79 0.47 22.53
CA VAL A 82 8.68 0.91 21.44
C VAL A 82 9.46 -0.27 20.86
N LYS A 83 9.99 -1.14 21.72
CA LYS A 83 10.70 -2.36 21.29
C LYS A 83 9.79 -3.34 20.55
N SER A 84 8.57 -3.56 21.04
CA SER A 84 7.57 -4.41 20.39
C SER A 84 7.18 -3.86 19.01
N PHE A 85 6.95 -2.55 18.92
CA PHE A 85 6.66 -1.86 17.67
C PHE A 85 7.84 -1.96 16.69
N ALA A 86 9.07 -1.69 17.15
CA ALA A 86 10.28 -1.82 16.33
C ALA A 86 10.50 -3.25 15.83
N ASN A 87 10.23 -4.27 16.64
CA ASN A 87 10.33 -5.66 16.23
C ASN A 87 9.28 -6.02 15.16
N THR A 88 8.03 -5.57 15.35
CA THR A 88 6.93 -5.76 14.38
C THR A 88 7.27 -5.11 13.04
N PHE A 89 7.92 -3.95 13.07
CA PHE A 89 8.32 -3.19 11.89
C PHE A 89 9.83 -3.29 11.59
N SER A 90 10.47 -4.40 11.98
CA SER A 90 11.93 -4.57 11.87
C SER A 90 12.42 -4.51 10.42
N PHE A 91 11.57 -4.83 9.45
CA PHE A 91 11.85 -4.67 8.03
C PHE A 91 12.05 -3.21 7.59
N PHE A 92 11.50 -2.24 8.34
CA PHE A 92 11.74 -0.81 8.12
C PHE A 92 12.90 -0.25 8.95
N VAL A 93 13.28 -0.93 10.04
CA VAL A 93 14.39 -0.52 10.91
C VAL A 93 15.70 -1.08 10.37
N LYS A 94 16.50 -0.23 9.71
CA LYS A 94 17.77 -0.64 9.07
C LYS A 94 18.83 -1.19 10.03
N ASP A 95 18.67 -1.04 11.35
CA ASP A 95 19.65 -1.49 12.34
C ASP A 95 19.00 -2.03 13.64
N ASN A 96 18.87 -3.36 13.72
CA ASN A 96 18.34 -4.08 14.89
C ASN A 96 19.25 -3.99 16.14
N SER A 97 20.46 -3.44 16.02
CA SER A 97 21.35 -3.23 17.17
C SER A 97 20.90 -2.05 18.06
N THR A 98 20.22 -1.06 17.47
CA THR A 98 19.72 0.15 18.14
C THR A 98 18.66 -0.14 19.22
N VAL A 99 17.86 -1.20 19.03
CA VAL A 99 16.80 -1.64 19.94
C VAL A 99 17.35 -2.29 21.22
N LYS A 100 18.60 -2.79 21.19
CA LYS A 100 19.25 -3.40 22.36
C LYS A 100 19.90 -2.37 23.29
N SER A 101 20.11 -1.14 22.82
CA SER A 101 20.87 -0.10 23.51
C SER A 101 20.02 0.84 24.38
N LEU A 102 18.68 0.69 24.39
CA LEU A 102 17.77 1.58 25.12
C LEU A 102 17.90 1.53 26.66
N SER A 103 18.64 0.57 27.23
CA SER A 103 18.67 0.38 28.68
C SER A 103 19.50 1.42 29.45
N ASN A 104 20.32 2.25 28.77
CA ASN A 104 21.37 3.06 29.44
C ASN A 104 21.38 4.57 29.08
N ILE A 105 20.29 5.18 28.59
CA ILE A 105 20.36 6.56 28.03
C ILE A 105 19.58 7.59 28.88
N ASN A 106 20.20 8.76 29.09
CA ASN A 106 19.66 9.96 29.73
C ASN A 106 18.44 10.54 28.97
N SER A 107 17.43 11.10 29.65
CA SER A 107 16.05 11.19 29.10
C SER A 107 15.88 12.02 27.81
N ASN A 108 16.57 13.16 27.66
CA ASN A 108 16.45 13.99 26.45
C ASN A 108 17.24 13.43 25.25
N GLU A 109 18.45 12.91 25.48
CA GLU A 109 19.24 12.25 24.43
C GLU A 109 18.60 10.93 24.00
N ALA A 110 17.99 10.20 24.96
CA ALA A 110 17.20 9.00 24.71
C ALA A 110 15.99 9.31 23.81
N ALA A 111 15.27 10.41 24.08
CA ALA A 111 14.10 10.78 23.30
C ALA A 111 14.44 11.10 21.83
N VAL A 112 15.51 11.85 21.60
CA VAL A 112 16.01 12.16 20.25
C VAL A 112 16.47 10.88 19.56
N TYR A 113 17.22 10.03 20.26
CA TYR A 113 17.72 8.77 19.70
C TYR A 113 16.59 7.82 19.29
N ILE A 114 15.60 7.59 20.16
CA ILE A 114 14.44 6.75 19.87
C ILE A 114 13.65 7.33 18.69
N THR A 115 13.44 8.64 18.70
CA THR A 115 12.67 9.32 17.65
C THR A 115 13.37 9.19 16.29
N ASP A 116 14.66 9.49 16.21
CA ASP A 116 15.36 9.60 14.93
C ASP A 116 15.85 8.24 14.38
N ASN A 117 16.17 7.27 15.25
CA ASN A 117 16.73 5.98 14.80
C ASN A 117 15.73 4.83 14.79
N ILE A 118 14.65 4.90 15.59
CA ILE A 118 13.66 3.81 15.69
C ILE A 118 12.35 4.23 15.07
N LEU A 119 11.74 5.32 15.55
CA LEU A 119 10.41 5.71 15.12
C LEU A 119 10.42 6.38 13.75
N CYS A 120 11.42 7.20 13.43
CA CYS A 120 11.56 7.90 12.16
C CYS A 120 11.45 6.96 10.94
N PRO A 121 12.28 5.90 10.80
CA PRO A 121 12.19 5.02 9.63
C PRO A 121 10.82 4.35 9.50
N ILE A 122 10.23 3.91 10.62
CA ILE A 122 8.91 3.25 10.62
C ILE A 122 7.81 4.24 10.22
N VAL A 123 7.79 5.42 10.85
CA VAL A 123 6.74 6.43 10.64
C VAL A 123 6.86 7.05 9.25
N GLN A 124 8.07 7.27 8.72
CA GLN A 124 8.26 7.75 7.35
C GLN A 124 7.68 6.78 6.32
N GLU A 125 7.87 5.47 6.50
CA GLU A 125 7.29 4.46 5.61
C GLU A 125 5.76 4.40 5.74
N ILE A 126 5.22 4.53 6.96
CA ILE A 126 3.76 4.66 7.16
C ILE A 126 3.22 5.90 6.44
N ILE A 127 3.87 7.06 6.56
CA ILE A 127 3.49 8.29 5.85
C ILE A 127 3.55 8.09 4.34
N LYS A 128 4.61 7.44 3.82
CA LYS A 128 4.75 7.12 2.40
C LYS A 128 3.59 6.27 1.89
N ILE A 129 3.24 5.18 2.59
CA ILE A 129 2.09 4.32 2.24
C ILE A 129 0.79 5.13 2.26
N LEU A 130 0.57 5.94 3.29
CA LEU A 130 -0.61 6.80 3.40
C LEU A 130 -0.71 7.82 2.25
N LEU A 131 0.42 8.44 1.88
CA LEU A 131 0.48 9.36 0.74
C LEU A 131 0.18 8.65 -0.58
N ILE A 132 0.77 7.47 -0.81
CA ILE A 132 0.49 6.66 -2.01
C ILE A 132 -1.01 6.38 -2.09
N LEU A 133 -1.62 5.92 -0.99
CA LEU A 133 -3.05 5.59 -0.94
C LEU A 133 -3.91 6.84 -1.16
N LEU A 134 -3.61 7.94 -0.48
CA LEU A 134 -4.34 9.20 -0.61
C LEU A 134 -4.27 9.75 -2.03
N THR A 135 -3.06 9.84 -2.62
CA THR A 135 -2.88 10.32 -3.99
C THR A 135 -3.58 9.41 -4.99
N PHE A 136 -3.48 8.09 -4.81
CA PHE A 136 -4.16 7.13 -5.67
C PHE A 136 -5.68 7.31 -5.63
N VAL A 137 -6.27 7.42 -4.43
CA VAL A 137 -7.72 7.63 -4.24
C VAL A 137 -8.17 8.96 -4.85
N LEU A 138 -7.45 10.06 -4.58
CA LEU A 138 -7.78 11.38 -5.13
C LEU A 138 -7.73 11.37 -6.67
N PHE A 139 -6.67 10.82 -7.25
CA PHE A 139 -6.55 10.69 -8.70
C PHE A 139 -7.64 9.79 -9.30
N TYR A 140 -7.98 8.70 -8.62
CA TYR A 140 -9.06 7.81 -9.04
C TYR A 140 -10.41 8.52 -9.03
N VAL A 141 -10.73 9.31 -7.99
CA VAL A 141 -11.95 10.11 -7.91
C VAL A 141 -12.01 11.13 -9.05
N ILE A 142 -10.94 11.92 -9.24
CA ILE A 142 -10.86 12.94 -10.30
C ILE A 142 -11.08 12.29 -11.68
N THR A 143 -10.35 11.21 -11.97
CA THR A 143 -10.50 10.54 -13.25
C THR A 143 -11.87 9.89 -13.40
N ASN A 144 -12.48 9.38 -12.33
CA ASN A 144 -13.83 8.80 -12.39
C ASN A 144 -14.89 9.85 -12.76
N ILE A 145 -14.76 11.08 -12.28
CA ILE A 145 -15.57 12.22 -12.72
C ILE A 145 -15.40 12.43 -14.23
N ILE A 146 -14.17 12.51 -14.73
CA ILE A 146 -13.87 12.64 -16.17
C ILE A 146 -14.47 11.48 -16.99
N LEU A 147 -14.43 10.24 -16.47
CA LEU A 147 -15.02 9.07 -17.15
C LEU A 147 -16.52 9.22 -17.31
N SER A 148 -17.15 9.77 -16.28
CA SER A 148 -18.61 9.88 -16.20
C SER A 148 -19.10 10.86 -17.25
N PHE A 149 -18.38 11.97 -17.45
CA PHE A 149 -18.61 12.87 -18.57
C PHE A 149 -18.37 12.19 -19.92
N ALA A 150 -17.27 11.46 -20.10
CA ALA A 150 -16.97 10.75 -21.35
C ALA A 150 -18.05 9.70 -21.69
N LYS A 151 -18.57 8.98 -20.69
CA LYS A 151 -19.68 8.03 -20.84
C LYS A 151 -20.98 8.71 -21.24
N LYS A 152 -21.27 9.90 -20.71
CA LYS A 152 -22.49 10.66 -21.03
C LYS A 152 -22.49 11.10 -22.50
N ILE A 153 -21.36 11.60 -22.99
CA ILE A 153 -21.17 11.99 -24.40
C ILE A 153 -21.23 10.77 -25.34
N ARG A 154 -20.69 9.62 -24.90
CA ARG A 154 -20.67 8.38 -25.68
C ARG A 154 -22.06 7.79 -25.97
N LYS A 155 -23.08 8.05 -25.15
CA LYS A 155 -24.44 7.54 -25.38
C LYS A 155 -25.09 8.10 -26.67
N GLU A 156 -24.60 9.22 -27.20
CA GLU A 156 -25.20 9.89 -28.36
C GLU A 156 -24.56 9.53 -29.71
N LYS A 157 -23.44 8.79 -29.72
CA LYS A 157 -22.76 8.35 -30.95
C LYS A 157 -22.64 6.84 -31.00
N GLU A 158 -23.31 6.21 -31.97
CA GLU A 158 -23.05 4.82 -32.35
C GLU A 158 -21.59 4.71 -32.79
N LEU A 159 -20.80 3.93 -32.04
CA LEU A 159 -19.38 3.75 -32.33
C LEU A 159 -19.17 2.64 -33.36
N PRO A 160 -18.22 2.80 -34.29
CA PRO A 160 -17.81 1.71 -35.16
C PRO A 160 -17.23 0.54 -34.33
N PHE A 161 -17.42 -0.70 -34.81
CA PHE A 161 -16.91 -1.97 -34.24
C PHE A 161 -17.70 -2.66 -33.11
N HIS A 162 -18.99 -2.96 -33.31
CA HIS A 162 -19.85 -3.53 -32.27
C HIS A 162 -19.39 -4.88 -31.68
N LYS A 163 -18.79 -5.79 -32.48
CA LYS A 163 -18.26 -7.09 -31.99
C LYS A 163 -16.84 -6.97 -31.41
N THR A 164 -15.95 -6.21 -32.06
CA THR A 164 -14.54 -6.04 -31.63
C THR A 164 -14.42 -5.17 -30.36
N ASN A 165 -15.37 -4.25 -30.15
CA ASN A 165 -15.45 -3.40 -28.96
C ASN A 165 -15.54 -4.23 -27.67
N SER A 166 -16.26 -5.36 -27.69
CA SER A 166 -16.40 -6.24 -26.52
C SER A 166 -15.11 -7.03 -26.24
N PHE A 167 -14.49 -7.57 -27.30
CA PHE A 167 -13.23 -8.32 -27.20
C PHE A 167 -12.10 -7.46 -26.59
N PHE A 168 -11.82 -6.29 -27.18
CA PHE A 168 -10.82 -5.38 -26.62
C PHE A 168 -11.19 -4.88 -25.23
N GLY A 169 -12.50 -4.70 -24.95
CA GLY A 169 -12.99 -4.42 -23.61
C GLY A 169 -12.51 -5.47 -22.60
N GLY A 170 -12.61 -6.76 -22.95
CA GLY A 170 -12.09 -7.87 -22.15
C GLY A 170 -10.57 -7.86 -21.99
N VAL A 171 -9.82 -7.62 -23.07
CA VAL A 171 -8.34 -7.52 -23.03
C VAL A 171 -7.88 -6.43 -22.05
N PHE A 172 -8.46 -5.23 -22.11
CA PHE A 172 -8.15 -4.17 -21.15
C PHE A 172 -8.64 -4.48 -19.74
N GLY A 173 -9.74 -5.24 -19.60
CA GLY A 173 -10.17 -5.80 -18.32
C GLY A 173 -9.10 -6.72 -17.71
N LEU A 174 -8.47 -7.56 -18.53
CA LEU A 174 -7.39 -8.46 -18.12
C LEU A 174 -6.13 -7.69 -17.71
N VAL A 175 -5.68 -6.73 -18.52
CA VAL A 175 -4.54 -5.86 -18.17
C VAL A 175 -4.78 -5.14 -16.84
N LYS A 176 -6.00 -4.62 -16.65
CA LYS A 176 -6.40 -3.97 -15.40
C LYS A 176 -6.38 -4.93 -14.21
N SER A 177 -6.80 -6.18 -14.42
CA SER A 177 -6.75 -7.22 -13.38
C SER A 177 -5.33 -7.50 -12.91
N GLY A 178 -4.34 -7.48 -13.82
CA GLY A 178 -2.92 -7.62 -13.47
C GLY A 178 -2.45 -6.52 -12.52
N ALA A 179 -2.81 -5.25 -12.78
CA ALA A 179 -2.50 -4.14 -11.88
C ALA A 179 -3.13 -4.32 -10.49
N TYR A 180 -4.35 -4.85 -10.40
CA TYR A 180 -4.97 -5.17 -9.12
C TYR A 180 -4.24 -6.30 -8.39
N LEU A 181 -3.83 -7.35 -9.10
CA LEU A 181 -3.08 -8.46 -8.51
C LEU A 181 -1.74 -8.01 -7.92
N ILE A 182 -1.04 -7.08 -8.57
CA ILE A 182 0.20 -6.47 -8.03
C ILE A 182 -0.07 -5.80 -6.68
N VAL A 183 -1.12 -4.96 -6.59
CA VAL A 183 -1.48 -4.27 -5.34
C VAL A 183 -1.93 -5.26 -4.27
N ILE A 184 -2.79 -6.22 -4.61
CA ILE A 184 -3.29 -7.24 -3.66
C ILE A 184 -2.13 -8.06 -3.12
N SER A 185 -1.20 -8.48 -3.98
CA SER A 185 -0.06 -9.30 -3.57
C SER A 185 0.90 -8.54 -2.64
N ALA A 186 1.11 -7.24 -2.88
CA ALA A 186 1.87 -6.37 -1.98
C ALA A 186 1.21 -6.22 -0.60
N VAL A 187 -0.11 -6.05 -0.56
CA VAL A 187 -0.85 -6.03 0.71
C VAL A 187 -0.77 -7.38 1.42
N CYS A 188 -0.86 -8.49 0.67
CA CYS A 188 -0.74 -9.83 1.24
C CYS A 188 0.63 -10.08 1.88
N GLU A 189 1.73 -9.71 1.21
CA GLU A 189 3.09 -9.82 1.80
C GLU A 189 3.22 -8.97 3.06
N PHE A 190 2.79 -7.72 3.00
CA PHE A 190 2.80 -6.84 4.18
C PHE A 190 2.02 -7.44 5.36
N VAL A 191 0.86 -8.07 5.11
CA VAL A 191 0.10 -8.77 6.14
C VAL A 191 0.85 -10.02 6.65
N LEU A 192 1.51 -10.77 5.76
CA LEU A 192 2.28 -11.95 6.13
C LEU A 192 3.50 -11.62 7.01
N ASP A 193 4.11 -10.46 6.79
CA ASP A 193 5.24 -9.97 7.60
C ASP A 193 4.82 -9.55 9.02
N ILE A 194 3.60 -9.02 9.17
CA ILE A 194 3.08 -8.56 10.48
C ILE A 194 2.44 -9.72 11.27
N MET A 195 1.88 -10.71 10.59
CA MET A 195 1.19 -11.83 11.23
C MET A 195 2.17 -12.80 11.89
N THR A 196 2.25 -12.76 13.21
CA THR A 196 3.08 -13.69 14.02
C THR A 196 2.40 -15.03 14.30
N THR A 197 1.07 -15.10 14.17
CA THR A 197 0.28 -16.30 14.47
C THR A 197 0.01 -17.12 13.21
N GLN A 198 0.49 -18.37 13.18
CA GLN A 198 0.10 -19.32 12.13
C GLN A 198 -1.37 -19.72 12.32
N ASN A 199 -2.22 -19.28 11.39
CA ASN A 199 -3.61 -19.68 11.29
C ASN A 199 -3.92 -20.13 9.85
N GLN A 200 -5.10 -20.70 9.63
CA GLN A 200 -5.49 -21.20 8.31
C GLN A 200 -5.43 -20.12 7.21
N PHE A 201 -5.71 -18.86 7.55
CA PHE A 201 -5.62 -17.74 6.60
C PHE A 201 -4.18 -17.50 6.14
N VAL A 202 -3.22 -17.45 7.07
CA VAL A 202 -1.79 -17.29 6.77
C VAL A 202 -1.27 -18.47 5.93
N THR A 203 -1.69 -19.70 6.24
CA THR A 203 -1.31 -20.88 5.46
C THR A 203 -1.84 -20.81 4.02
N GLN A 204 -3.09 -20.35 3.83
CA GLN A 204 -3.66 -20.18 2.50
C GLN A 204 -3.01 -19.01 1.75
N LEU A 205 -2.64 -17.91 2.41
CA LEU A 205 -1.90 -16.83 1.75
C LEU A 205 -0.51 -17.28 1.28
N ARG A 206 0.26 -17.93 2.16
CA ARG A 206 1.63 -18.41 1.83
C ARG A 206 1.64 -19.48 0.75
N GLY A 207 0.62 -20.33 0.71
CA GLY A 207 0.49 -21.37 -0.31
C GLY A 207 -0.12 -20.89 -1.63
N SER A 208 -0.32 -19.59 -1.84
CA SER A 208 -0.94 -19.05 -3.06
C SER A 208 0.09 -18.98 -4.20
N VAL A 209 -0.17 -19.75 -5.26
CA VAL A 209 0.72 -19.78 -6.43
C VAL A 209 0.67 -18.46 -7.20
N ILE A 210 -0.50 -17.82 -7.25
CA ILE A 210 -0.68 -16.55 -7.96
C ILE A 210 0.09 -15.42 -7.25
N ILE A 211 -0.04 -15.31 -5.92
CA ILE A 211 0.67 -14.30 -5.15
C ILE A 211 2.19 -14.50 -5.28
N GLU A 212 2.68 -15.72 -5.08
CA GLU A 212 4.10 -16.04 -5.22
C GLU A 212 4.62 -15.68 -6.62
N TYR A 213 3.85 -15.97 -7.66
CA TYR A 213 4.23 -15.65 -9.03
C TYR A 213 4.29 -14.14 -9.27
N ILE A 214 3.26 -13.39 -8.85
CA ILE A 214 3.18 -11.93 -9.04
C ILE A 214 4.30 -11.21 -8.27
N ASN A 215 4.64 -11.67 -7.07
CA ASN A 215 5.66 -11.05 -6.23
C ASN A 215 7.06 -11.07 -6.84
N LYS A 216 7.37 -12.02 -7.76
CA LYS A 216 8.68 -12.07 -8.46
C LYS A 216 9.01 -10.82 -9.28
N PHE A 217 8.01 -10.04 -9.66
CA PHE A 217 8.16 -8.83 -10.47
C PHE A 217 7.33 -7.66 -9.93
N ASN A 218 6.88 -7.74 -8.69
CA ASN A 218 6.05 -6.71 -8.07
C ASN A 218 6.92 -5.51 -7.67
N PRO A 219 6.77 -4.32 -8.29
CA PRO A 219 7.60 -3.17 -7.96
C PRO A 219 7.22 -2.49 -6.63
N LEU A 220 6.15 -2.96 -5.97
CA LEU A 220 5.68 -2.39 -4.70
C LEU A 220 6.30 -3.07 -3.47
N ILE A 221 7.06 -4.14 -3.67
CA ILE A 221 7.72 -4.96 -2.65
C ILE A 221 9.21 -5.00 -3.01
#